data_AF-A0A1Q2SMR5-F1
#
_entry.id   AF-A0A1Q2SMR5-F1
#
_cell.length_a   1.000
_cell.length_b   1.000
_cell.length_c   1.000
_cell.angle_alpha   90.00
_cell.angle_beta   90.00
_cell.angle_gamma   90.00
#
_symmetry.space_group_name_H-M   'P 1'
#
loop_
_entity.id
_entity.type
_entity.pdbx_description
1 polymer ?
#
loop_
_entity_poly.entity_id
_entity_poly.type
_entity_poly.pdbx_seq_one_letter_code
_entity_poly.pdbx_strand_id
1 'polypeptide(L)'
;MMKTLFLNPPSFDGFDGGAGSRYQARREIRSFWYPTWLAQPAALVPDSKLIDAPARGLSLEQVLPLVHDYELAILHTSTPSFNNDIKVAEALKEINPRLKIGLVGAHVAVNPEPSVMASPAIDFIARSEFDYTIQEVAEGRPFAEIDGISYQVNSNAVHNRERDLIKDMDALPSVIDVYKRDLVIEDYFIGYLEHPYVSFYTGRGCKSRCTFCLWPQTISGHKYRTQSPETVAAEVAKIQRYFPQVKEIFFDDDTFTDDKSRTEETARLLGKLGVTWSCNAKANVPYETLKIMKDNGLRLLLVGYETGSQQILFNIKKGMRIEFARQFTADCHKLGIKIHGTFIVGLPGETQETLEETIRFAQDINPHTIQVSLAAAYPGTFLYRQAQENGWLRNNEQGLVAGNGLQISSLEYPHLSHEEIFEGLSTFYKRFYFRPRKIGEITWEMMRSWEMTKRRLREGVEFFRFLNQREDRA
;
A
#
# COMPACT_ATOMS: atom_id res chain seq x y z
N MET A 1 29.64 11.09 -0.03
CA MET A 1 28.37 10.37 0.17
C MET A 1 28.57 8.96 -0.35
N MET A 2 28.06 7.97 0.36
CA MET A 2 28.18 6.55 0.04
C MET A 2 27.37 6.24 -1.22
N LYS A 3 27.96 5.47 -2.15
CA LYS A 3 27.18 4.95 -3.29
C LYS A 3 26.13 3.97 -2.77
N THR A 4 24.86 4.33 -2.93
CA THR A 4 23.75 3.68 -2.20
C THR A 4 22.79 2.95 -3.14
N LEU A 5 22.55 1.68 -2.86
CA LEU A 5 21.49 0.89 -3.47
C LEU A 5 20.24 0.94 -2.60
N PHE A 6 19.11 1.23 -3.20
CA PHE A 6 17.79 1.11 -2.62
C PHE A 6 17.10 -0.08 -3.26
N LEU A 7 16.80 -1.11 -2.47
CA LEU A 7 16.31 -2.39 -2.97
C LEU A 7 14.95 -2.74 -2.37
N ASN A 8 13.95 -2.95 -3.23
CA ASN A 8 12.82 -3.81 -2.90
C ASN A 8 13.26 -5.26 -3.15
N PRO A 9 13.44 -6.10 -2.12
CA PRO A 9 14.03 -7.42 -2.29
C PRO A 9 13.21 -8.34 -3.21
N PRO A 10 13.85 -9.27 -3.95
CA PRO A 10 13.14 -10.31 -4.67
C PRO A 10 12.20 -11.08 -3.74
N SER A 11 10.94 -11.22 -4.16
CA SER A 11 9.93 -12.02 -3.47
C SER A 11 9.39 -13.13 -4.38
N PHE A 12 8.55 -14.01 -3.85
CA PHE A 12 7.89 -15.04 -4.66
C PHE A 12 6.87 -14.43 -5.64
N ASP A 13 6.52 -15.20 -6.68
CA ASP A 13 5.80 -14.70 -7.85
C ASP A 13 4.43 -14.05 -7.54
N GLY A 14 4.26 -12.81 -8.01
CA GLY A 14 3.04 -12.01 -7.82
C GLY A 14 2.85 -11.42 -6.43
N PHE A 15 3.87 -11.50 -5.55
CA PHE A 15 3.84 -10.84 -4.26
C PHE A 15 4.20 -9.37 -4.38
N ASP A 16 3.30 -8.55 -3.87
CA ASP A 16 3.36 -7.09 -3.91
C ASP A 16 3.47 -6.54 -2.48
N GLY A 17 4.16 -7.25 -1.58
CA GLY A 17 4.25 -6.85 -0.17
C GLY A 17 5.51 -6.12 0.23
N GLY A 18 6.46 -5.95 -0.69
CA GLY A 18 7.63 -5.10 -0.50
C GLY A 18 7.38 -3.65 -0.92
N ALA A 19 8.30 -2.76 -0.52
CA ALA A 19 8.39 -1.35 -0.95
C ALA A 19 7.21 -0.39 -0.69
N GLY A 20 6.48 -0.56 0.41
CA GLY A 20 5.46 0.41 0.82
C GLY A 20 4.07 0.16 0.25
N SER A 21 3.85 -1.04 -0.30
CA SER A 21 2.52 -1.52 -0.61
C SER A 21 1.59 -1.44 0.61
N ARG A 22 0.38 -0.91 0.37
CA ARG A 22 -0.70 -0.86 1.36
C ARG A 22 -1.31 -2.24 1.64
N TYR A 23 -1.02 -3.23 0.82
CA TYR A 23 -1.56 -4.59 0.94
C TYR A 23 -0.44 -5.62 0.73
N GLN A 24 0.11 -6.11 1.84
CA GLN A 24 1.33 -6.92 1.83
C GLN A 24 1.08 -8.41 1.58
N ALA A 25 0.31 -8.72 0.54
CA ALA A 25 -0.02 -10.07 0.13
C ALA A 25 -0.14 -10.17 -1.39
N ARG A 26 -0.06 -11.40 -1.91
CA ARG A 26 -0.43 -11.70 -3.29
C ARG A 26 -1.91 -11.38 -3.49
N ARG A 27 -2.19 -10.62 -4.55
CA ARG A 27 -3.54 -10.22 -4.94
C ARG A 27 -4.21 -11.25 -5.84
N GLU A 28 -5.52 -11.15 -5.98
CA GLU A 28 -6.34 -11.95 -6.89
C GLU A 28 -5.91 -11.76 -8.35
N ILE A 29 -5.46 -10.55 -8.67
CA ILE A 29 -4.93 -10.14 -9.98
C ILE A 29 -3.52 -9.62 -9.74
N ARG A 30 -2.55 -10.05 -10.55
CA ARG A 30 -1.14 -9.59 -10.43
C ARG A 30 -1.12 -8.06 -10.52
N SER A 31 -0.72 -7.40 -9.44
CA SER A 31 -0.67 -5.95 -9.34
C SER A 31 0.57 -5.52 -8.58
N PHE A 32 1.16 -4.37 -8.93
CA PHE A 32 2.35 -3.83 -8.25
C PHE A 32 2.20 -2.34 -8.00
N TRP A 33 2.48 -1.92 -6.76
CA TRP A 33 2.54 -0.50 -6.40
C TRP A 33 3.92 0.08 -6.68
N TYR A 34 3.95 1.40 -6.89
CA TYR A 34 5.20 2.13 -6.98
C TYR A 34 5.93 2.13 -5.63
N PRO A 35 7.25 1.93 -5.60
CA PRO A 35 8.06 1.84 -4.38
C PRO A 35 8.34 3.24 -3.78
N THR A 36 7.31 4.09 -3.64
CA THR A 36 7.43 5.53 -3.37
C THR A 36 8.20 5.83 -2.08
N TRP A 37 7.93 5.09 -1.01
CA TRP A 37 8.63 5.24 0.27
C TRP A 37 10.12 4.94 0.16
N LEU A 38 10.52 4.09 -0.77
CA LEU A 38 11.92 3.77 -1.02
C LEU A 38 12.55 4.74 -2.05
N ALA A 39 11.75 5.24 -2.99
CA ALA A 39 12.17 6.22 -3.98
C ALA A 39 12.45 7.61 -3.37
N GLN A 40 11.74 8.00 -2.31
CA GLN A 40 11.93 9.31 -1.67
C GLN A 40 13.33 9.50 -1.08
N PRO A 41 13.88 8.58 -0.24
CA PRO A 41 15.28 8.70 0.18
C PRO A 41 16.26 8.48 -0.98
N ALA A 42 15.92 7.68 -2.00
CA ALA A 42 16.76 7.58 -3.20
C ALA A 42 16.89 8.94 -3.92
N ALA A 43 15.85 9.76 -3.92
CA ALA A 43 15.88 11.12 -4.47
C ALA A 43 16.71 12.10 -3.63
N LEU A 44 16.88 11.85 -2.33
CA LEU A 44 17.72 12.63 -1.42
C LEU A 44 19.22 12.29 -1.50
N VAL A 45 19.54 11.08 -1.98
CA VAL A 45 20.91 10.56 -2.03
C VAL A 45 21.46 10.61 -3.47
N PRO A 46 22.37 11.54 -3.78
CA PRO A 46 23.18 11.53 -5.00
C PRO A 46 23.80 10.17 -5.34
N ASP A 47 23.91 9.87 -6.64
CA ASP A 47 24.49 8.63 -7.17
C ASP A 47 23.86 7.33 -6.61
N SER A 48 22.61 7.42 -6.16
CA SER A 48 21.82 6.28 -5.74
C SER A 48 21.27 5.48 -6.93
N LYS A 49 20.90 4.22 -6.67
CA LYS A 49 20.11 3.39 -7.59
C LYS A 49 18.93 2.79 -6.84
N LEU A 50 17.73 2.91 -7.40
CA LEU A 50 16.57 2.16 -6.95
C LEU A 50 16.39 0.89 -7.81
N ILE A 51 16.14 -0.24 -7.16
CA ILE A 51 15.78 -1.50 -7.81
C ILE A 51 14.50 -2.02 -7.16
N ASP A 52 13.46 -2.18 -7.97
CA ASP A 52 12.22 -2.83 -7.58
C ASP A 52 12.17 -4.26 -8.14
N ALA A 53 12.75 -5.21 -7.41
CA ALA A 53 12.92 -6.57 -7.92
C ALA A 53 11.58 -7.31 -8.17
N PRO A 54 10.57 -7.24 -7.29
CA PRO A 54 9.27 -7.89 -7.52
C PRO A 54 8.56 -7.40 -8.80
N ALA A 55 8.47 -6.08 -8.99
CA ALA A 55 7.84 -5.51 -10.19
C ALA A 55 8.58 -5.94 -11.46
N ARG A 56 9.92 -5.90 -11.44
CA ARG A 56 10.76 -6.26 -12.58
C ARG A 56 10.88 -7.77 -12.82
N GLY A 57 10.47 -8.59 -11.84
CA GLY A 57 10.61 -10.05 -11.90
C GLY A 57 12.05 -10.52 -11.78
N LEU A 58 12.90 -9.80 -11.03
CA LEU A 58 14.30 -10.17 -10.84
C LEU A 58 14.45 -11.25 -9.77
N SER A 59 15.26 -12.28 -10.03
CA SER A 59 15.68 -13.26 -9.03
C SER A 59 16.80 -12.72 -8.14
N LEU A 60 17.05 -13.39 -7.01
CA LEU A 60 18.20 -13.08 -6.15
C LEU A 60 19.52 -13.18 -6.92
N GLU A 61 19.69 -14.18 -7.77
CA GLU A 61 20.91 -14.37 -8.58
C GLU A 61 21.15 -13.21 -9.55
N GLN A 62 20.10 -12.53 -10.00
CA GLN A 62 20.20 -11.36 -10.87
C GLN A 62 20.51 -10.07 -10.10
N VAL A 63 20.13 -10.00 -8.82
CA VAL A 63 20.38 -8.84 -7.95
C VAL A 63 21.78 -8.89 -7.33
N LEU A 64 22.27 -10.08 -6.96
CA LEU A 64 23.56 -10.25 -6.27
C LEU A 64 24.75 -9.58 -6.98
N PRO A 65 24.95 -9.70 -8.31
CA PRO A 65 26.08 -9.06 -8.98
C PRO A 65 26.02 -7.53 -8.94
N LEU A 66 24.84 -6.95 -8.69
CA LEU A 66 24.66 -5.50 -8.73
C LEU A 66 25.24 -4.81 -7.49
N VAL A 67 25.46 -5.52 -6.38
CA VAL A 67 25.90 -4.89 -5.11
C VAL A 67 27.41 -4.69 -4.96
N HIS A 68 28.22 -5.18 -5.90
CA HIS A 68 29.69 -5.14 -5.80
C HIS A 68 30.25 -3.72 -5.62
N ASP A 69 29.68 -2.76 -6.34
CA ASP A 69 30.18 -1.38 -6.35
C ASP A 69 29.52 -0.48 -5.30
N TYR A 70 28.55 -0.98 -4.54
CA TYR A 70 27.81 -0.18 -3.56
C TYR A 70 28.43 -0.29 -2.17
N GLU A 71 28.36 0.82 -1.43
CA GLU A 71 28.87 0.91 -0.06
C GLU A 71 27.73 0.77 0.95
N LEU A 72 26.50 1.11 0.55
CA LEU A 72 25.28 1.06 1.36
C LEU A 72 24.15 0.41 0.57
N ALA A 73 23.40 -0.48 1.19
CA ALA A 73 22.15 -1.03 0.68
C ALA A 73 21.01 -0.81 1.68
N ILE A 74 19.90 -0.25 1.20
CA ILE A 74 18.69 0.01 1.97
C ILE A 74 17.59 -0.93 1.45
N LEU A 75 17.19 -1.90 2.27
CA LEU A 75 16.18 -2.88 1.92
C LEU A 75 14.84 -2.52 2.56
N HIS A 76 13.79 -2.42 1.76
CA HIS A 76 12.44 -2.21 2.30
C HIS A 76 11.79 -3.55 2.63
N THR A 77 11.56 -3.79 3.92
CA THR A 77 10.97 -5.03 4.44
C THR A 77 9.55 -4.83 4.97
N SER A 78 8.79 -5.92 4.98
CA SER A 78 7.46 -6.02 5.58
C SER A 78 7.40 -7.18 6.56
N THR A 79 6.33 -7.26 7.39
CA THR A 79 6.13 -8.42 8.27
C THR A 79 6.08 -9.75 7.51
N PRO A 80 5.33 -9.88 6.40
CA PRO A 80 5.30 -11.14 5.65
C PRO A 80 6.58 -11.44 4.85
N SER A 81 7.38 -10.44 4.49
CA SER A 81 8.63 -10.66 3.73
C SER A 81 9.89 -10.71 4.61
N PHE A 82 9.81 -10.34 5.89
CA PHE A 82 10.98 -10.14 6.77
C PHE A 82 12.00 -11.29 6.70
N ASN A 83 11.56 -12.53 6.89
CA ASN A 83 12.45 -13.69 6.87
C ASN A 83 13.12 -13.93 5.51
N ASN A 84 12.45 -13.59 4.41
CA ASN A 84 13.04 -13.63 3.08
C ASN A 84 14.07 -12.51 2.92
N ASP A 85 13.73 -11.31 3.36
CA ASP A 85 14.56 -10.12 3.20
C ASP A 85 15.84 -10.21 4.03
N ILE A 86 15.81 -10.90 5.18
CA ILE A 86 17.02 -11.28 5.93
C ILE A 86 17.93 -12.18 5.11
N LYS A 87 17.40 -13.23 4.47
CA LYS A 87 18.21 -14.11 3.61
C LYS A 87 18.80 -13.37 2.42
N VAL A 88 18.06 -12.42 1.86
CA VAL A 88 18.59 -11.53 0.81
C VAL A 88 19.75 -10.71 1.38
N ALA A 89 19.60 -10.06 2.53
CA ALA A 89 20.66 -9.28 3.17
C ALA A 89 21.93 -10.12 3.44
N GLU A 90 21.77 -11.35 3.93
CA GLU A 90 22.87 -12.28 4.15
C GLU A 90 23.61 -12.59 2.85
N ALA A 91 22.88 -12.95 1.79
CA ALA A 91 23.47 -13.23 0.48
C ALA A 91 24.19 -11.99 -0.11
N LEU A 92 23.62 -10.78 0.06
CA LEU A 92 24.31 -9.55 -0.37
C LEU A 92 25.63 -9.35 0.37
N LYS A 93 25.67 -9.62 1.69
CA LYS A 93 26.87 -9.50 2.52
C LYS A 93 27.93 -10.55 2.15
N GLU A 94 27.53 -11.76 1.77
CA GLU A 94 28.46 -12.78 1.27
C GLU A 94 29.19 -12.32 0.00
N ILE A 95 28.49 -11.64 -0.91
CA ILE A 95 29.06 -11.11 -2.15
C ILE A 95 29.91 -9.85 -1.93
N ASN A 96 29.47 -8.97 -1.03
CA ASN A 96 30.22 -7.77 -0.66
C ASN A 96 30.29 -7.63 0.88
N PRO A 97 31.32 -8.20 1.53
CA PRO A 97 31.46 -8.17 2.99
C PRO A 97 31.60 -6.77 3.61
N ARG A 98 31.89 -5.74 2.78
CA ARG A 98 32.01 -4.34 3.22
C ARG A 98 30.70 -3.55 3.08
N LEU A 99 29.70 -4.11 2.40
CA LEU A 99 28.41 -3.44 2.17
C LEU A 99 27.74 -3.19 3.51
N LYS A 100 27.40 -1.94 3.84
CA LYS A 100 26.50 -1.66 4.97
C LYS A 100 25.06 -1.91 4.53
N ILE A 101 24.27 -2.57 5.36
CA ILE A 101 22.89 -2.95 5.06
C ILE A 101 21.97 -2.36 6.14
N GLY A 102 21.01 -1.56 5.68
CA GLY A 102 19.94 -1.01 6.49
C GLY A 102 18.58 -1.59 6.10
N LEU A 103 17.73 -1.90 7.08
CA LEU A 103 16.33 -2.23 6.82
C LEU A 103 15.40 -1.05 7.11
N VAL A 104 14.37 -0.89 6.28
CA VAL A 104 13.31 0.12 6.45
C VAL A 104 11.93 -0.50 6.27
N GLY A 105 10.90 0.19 6.76
CA GLY A 105 9.50 -0.21 6.61
C GLY A 105 8.78 -0.43 7.94
N ALA A 106 7.48 -0.66 7.86
CA ALA A 106 6.62 -0.71 9.05
C ALA A 106 7.03 -1.82 10.04
N HIS A 107 7.55 -2.95 9.56
CA HIS A 107 7.95 -4.07 10.44
C HIS A 107 9.08 -3.68 11.40
N VAL A 108 10.14 -3.08 10.87
CA VAL A 108 11.31 -2.71 11.68
C VAL A 108 11.03 -1.48 12.53
N ALA A 109 10.11 -0.61 12.11
CA ALA A 109 9.65 0.51 12.92
C ALA A 109 8.95 0.06 14.21
N VAL A 110 8.16 -1.03 14.16
CA VAL A 110 7.39 -1.50 15.33
C VAL A 110 8.12 -2.57 16.15
N ASN A 111 9.06 -3.30 15.56
CA ASN A 111 9.85 -4.35 16.22
C ASN A 111 11.37 -4.10 16.09
N PRO A 112 11.91 -2.94 16.52
CA PRO A 112 13.26 -2.53 16.18
C PRO A 112 14.36 -3.43 16.73
N GLU A 113 14.27 -3.84 17.99
CA GLU A 113 15.29 -4.68 18.64
C GLU A 113 15.35 -6.10 18.03
N PRO A 114 14.25 -6.88 17.95
CA PRO A 114 14.28 -8.17 17.26
C PRO A 114 14.73 -8.05 15.81
N SER A 115 14.35 -6.98 15.11
CA SER A 115 14.70 -6.79 13.71
C SER A 115 16.19 -6.56 13.50
N VAL A 116 16.79 -5.66 14.29
CA VAL A 116 18.21 -5.35 14.13
C VAL A 116 19.08 -6.52 14.58
N MET A 117 18.63 -7.31 15.55
CA MET A 117 19.32 -8.50 16.06
C MET A 117 19.10 -9.76 15.22
N ALA A 118 18.25 -9.71 14.19
CA ALA A 118 17.84 -10.91 13.45
C ALA A 118 18.98 -11.58 12.66
N SER A 119 19.98 -10.82 12.22
CA SER A 119 21.14 -11.35 11.51
C SER A 119 22.33 -10.38 11.63
N PRO A 120 23.58 -10.90 11.73
CA PRO A 120 24.78 -10.06 11.69
C PRO A 120 24.97 -9.34 10.34
N ALA A 121 24.23 -9.72 9.30
CA ALA A 121 24.24 -9.02 8.03
C ALA A 121 23.62 -7.61 8.11
N ILE A 122 22.80 -7.35 9.14
CA ILE A 122 22.06 -6.09 9.32
C ILE A 122 22.90 -5.14 10.18
N ASP A 123 23.34 -4.03 9.61
CA ASP A 123 24.13 -3.03 10.34
C ASP A 123 23.24 -2.07 11.13
N PHE A 124 22.05 -1.77 10.61
CA PHE A 124 21.07 -0.91 11.25
C PHE A 124 19.66 -1.11 10.71
N ILE A 125 18.68 -0.54 11.39
CA ILE A 125 17.33 -0.34 10.89
C ILE A 125 16.93 1.13 11.08
N ALA A 126 16.17 1.69 10.13
CA ALA A 126 15.58 3.01 10.29
C ALA A 126 14.09 2.89 10.60
N ARG A 127 13.66 3.58 11.67
CA ARG A 127 12.30 3.55 12.19
C ARG A 127 11.47 4.70 11.61
N SER A 128 10.14 4.53 11.65
CA SER A 128 9.15 5.56 11.26
C SER A 128 9.46 6.23 9.91
N GLU A 129 9.37 7.57 9.80
CA GLU A 129 9.74 8.28 8.56
C GLU A 129 11.26 8.36 8.42
N PHE A 130 11.80 7.50 7.55
CA PHE A 130 13.22 7.23 7.46
C PHE A 130 13.97 8.09 6.43
N ASP A 131 13.32 9.00 5.70
CA ASP A 131 13.90 9.68 4.53
C ASP A 131 15.23 10.40 4.85
N TYR A 132 15.20 11.33 5.81
CA TYR A 132 16.40 12.06 6.24
C TYR A 132 17.34 11.18 7.09
N THR A 133 16.81 10.18 7.79
CA THR A 133 17.66 9.21 8.53
C THR A 133 18.56 8.44 7.57
N ILE A 134 18.01 7.98 6.45
CA ILE A 134 18.78 7.30 5.42
C ILE A 134 19.75 8.26 4.71
N GLN A 135 19.34 9.51 4.46
CA GLN A 135 20.25 10.51 3.90
C GLN A 135 21.50 10.69 4.79
N GLU A 136 21.30 10.85 6.10
CA GLU A 136 22.41 11.03 7.05
C GLU A 136 23.31 9.79 7.14
N VAL A 137 22.75 8.59 7.04
CA VAL A 137 23.54 7.35 6.94
C VAL A 137 24.36 7.34 5.65
N ALA A 138 23.76 7.69 4.51
CA ALA A 138 24.45 7.77 3.23
C ALA A 138 25.53 8.87 3.20
N GLU A 139 25.39 9.93 3.99
CA GLU A 139 26.45 10.93 4.19
C GLU A 139 27.66 10.39 4.96
N GLY A 140 27.54 9.23 5.59
CA GLY A 140 28.60 8.59 6.37
C GLY A 140 28.67 9.09 7.81
N ARG A 141 27.60 9.70 8.33
CA ARG A 141 27.57 10.16 9.73
C ARG A 141 27.65 8.97 10.70
N PRO A 142 28.26 9.14 11.89
CA PRO A 142 28.27 8.10 12.91
C PRO A 142 26.84 7.74 13.35
N PHE A 143 26.53 6.44 13.48
CA PHE A 143 25.18 6.00 13.84
C PHE A 143 24.67 6.61 15.15
N ALA A 144 25.53 6.83 16.14
CA ALA A 144 25.15 7.44 17.43
C ALA A 144 24.59 8.87 17.33
N GLU A 145 24.79 9.57 16.19
CA GLU A 145 24.35 10.95 15.98
C GLU A 145 23.09 11.06 15.10
N ILE A 146 22.57 9.93 14.61
CA ILE A 146 21.46 9.90 13.64
C ILE A 146 20.15 9.58 14.36
N ASP A 147 19.17 10.48 14.33
CA ASP A 147 17.85 10.17 14.91
C ASP A 147 17.11 9.11 14.07
N GLY A 148 16.23 8.35 14.73
CA GLY A 148 15.35 7.37 14.10
C GLY A 148 16.01 6.02 13.80
N ILE A 149 17.32 5.85 14.05
CA ILE A 149 18.04 4.61 13.80
C ILE A 149 18.05 3.68 15.02
N SER A 150 18.10 2.38 14.78
CA SER A 150 18.53 1.37 15.76
C SER A 150 19.62 0.50 15.16
N TYR A 151 20.64 0.17 15.94
CA TYR A 151 21.86 -0.52 15.47
C TYR A 151 22.43 -1.38 16.61
N GLN A 152 23.44 -2.21 16.31
CA GLN A 152 24.07 -3.07 17.31
C GLN A 152 25.39 -2.48 17.85
N VAL A 153 25.61 -2.59 19.16
CA VAL A 153 26.90 -2.34 19.82
C VAL A 153 27.19 -3.47 20.80
N ASN A 154 28.31 -4.18 20.62
CA ASN A 154 28.71 -5.31 21.47
C ASN A 154 27.57 -6.33 21.68
N SER A 155 26.89 -6.71 20.59
CA SER A 155 25.74 -7.64 20.58
C SER A 155 24.50 -7.17 21.35
N ASN A 156 24.41 -5.88 21.68
CA ASN A 156 23.21 -5.26 22.26
C ASN A 156 22.60 -4.28 21.27
N ALA A 157 21.28 -4.25 21.19
CA ALA A 157 20.57 -3.23 20.43
C ALA A 157 20.72 -1.86 21.12
N VAL A 158 21.02 -0.85 20.32
CA VAL A 158 21.04 0.56 20.72
C VAL A 158 20.00 1.30 19.90
N HIS A 159 19.19 2.10 20.57
CA HIS A 159 18.14 2.90 19.97
C HIS A 159 18.43 4.38 20.19
N ASN A 160 18.55 5.13 19.10
CA ASN A 160 18.66 6.57 19.20
C ASN A 160 17.30 7.22 19.49
N ARG A 161 17.30 8.54 19.68
CA ARG A 161 16.06 9.32 19.77
C ARG A 161 15.20 9.12 18.51
N GLU A 162 13.88 9.19 18.65
CA GLU A 162 12.96 9.21 17.51
C GLU A 162 13.19 10.45 16.62
N ARG A 163 12.99 10.28 15.32
CA ARG A 163 13.04 11.40 14.36
C ARG A 163 11.71 12.13 14.31
N ASP A 164 11.77 13.46 14.32
CA ASP A 164 10.63 14.32 14.00
C ASP A 164 10.08 14.01 12.60
N LEU A 165 8.75 13.97 12.49
CA LEU A 165 8.06 13.83 11.21
C LEU A 165 8.33 15.04 10.29
N ILE A 166 8.45 14.78 8.99
CA ILE A 166 8.77 15.79 7.96
C ILE A 166 7.66 16.85 7.87
N LYS A 167 7.90 18.08 8.32
CA LYS A 167 6.84 19.11 8.39
C LYS A 167 6.50 19.73 7.03
N ASP A 168 7.54 20.03 6.25
CA ASP A 168 7.44 20.61 4.92
C ASP A 168 7.63 19.52 3.86
N MET A 169 6.53 19.16 3.18
CA MET A 169 6.54 18.15 2.13
C MET A 169 7.02 18.72 0.78
N ASP A 170 6.99 20.05 0.58
CA ASP A 170 7.47 20.70 -0.64
C ASP A 170 9.01 20.74 -0.70
N ALA A 171 9.67 20.65 0.46
CA ALA A 171 11.13 20.54 0.55
C ALA A 171 11.69 19.19 0.05
N LEU A 172 10.84 18.17 -0.10
CA LEU A 172 11.27 16.86 -0.57
C LEU A 172 11.57 16.88 -2.08
N PRO A 173 12.66 16.24 -2.52
CA PRO A 173 12.95 16.12 -3.94
C PRO A 173 11.94 15.23 -4.64
N SER A 174 11.81 15.43 -5.95
CA SER A 174 10.89 14.68 -6.79
C SER A 174 11.26 13.21 -6.91
N VAL A 175 10.32 12.33 -6.56
CA VAL A 175 10.44 10.88 -6.82
C VAL A 175 10.32 10.55 -8.30
N ILE A 176 9.70 11.41 -9.10
CA ILE A 176 9.51 11.21 -10.54
C ILE A 176 10.85 11.21 -11.29
N ASP A 177 11.84 11.96 -10.80
CA ASP A 177 13.21 11.91 -11.34
C ASP A 177 13.87 10.54 -11.07
N VAL A 178 13.61 9.92 -9.91
CA VAL A 178 14.06 8.55 -9.61
C VAL A 178 13.33 7.54 -10.47
N TYR A 179 12.01 7.67 -10.66
CA TYR A 179 11.24 6.76 -11.51
C TYR A 179 11.77 6.76 -12.94
N LYS A 180 12.08 7.93 -13.50
CA LYS A 180 12.65 8.03 -14.85
C LYS A 180 14.02 7.38 -14.96
N ARG A 181 14.84 7.52 -13.91
CA ARG A 181 16.20 6.98 -13.89
C ARG A 181 16.21 5.45 -13.73
N ASP A 182 15.30 4.92 -12.93
CA ASP A 182 15.47 3.60 -12.33
C ASP A 182 14.37 2.60 -12.61
N LEU A 183 13.17 3.04 -12.94
CA LEU A 183 12.00 2.18 -13.06
C LEU A 183 11.53 2.06 -14.51
N VAL A 184 10.88 0.95 -14.82
CA VAL A 184 10.12 0.73 -16.05
C VAL A 184 8.64 0.83 -15.68
N ILE A 185 7.99 1.94 -16.06
CA ILE A 185 6.63 2.24 -15.57
C ILE A 185 5.58 1.21 -16.06
N GLU A 186 5.86 0.53 -17.16
CA GLU A 186 5.04 -0.53 -17.73
C GLU A 186 5.06 -1.83 -16.90
N ASP A 187 6.02 -1.98 -15.97
CA ASP A 187 6.04 -3.13 -15.06
C ASP A 187 5.00 -2.98 -13.93
N TYR A 188 4.45 -1.77 -13.73
CA TYR A 188 3.43 -1.46 -12.72
C TYR A 188 2.01 -1.58 -13.30
N PHE A 189 1.19 -2.39 -12.65
CA PHE A 189 -0.20 -2.62 -13.06
C PHE A 189 -1.13 -2.69 -11.85
N ILE A 190 -2.32 -2.14 -11.98
CA ILE A 190 -3.41 -2.26 -11.01
C ILE A 190 -4.73 -2.44 -11.76
N GLY A 191 -5.49 -3.48 -11.40
CA GLY A 191 -6.69 -3.93 -12.11
C GLY A 191 -7.82 -2.90 -12.28
N TYR A 192 -7.85 -1.83 -11.48
CA TYR A 192 -8.85 -0.75 -11.61
C TYR A 192 -8.32 0.53 -12.27
N LEU A 193 -7.01 0.64 -12.52
CA LEU A 193 -6.37 1.80 -13.17
C LEU A 193 -6.13 1.57 -14.67
N GLU A 194 -6.01 2.65 -15.44
CA GLU A 194 -5.64 2.61 -16.85
C GLU A 194 -4.13 2.46 -17.00
N HIS A 195 -3.69 1.49 -17.79
CA HIS A 195 -2.28 1.13 -17.91
C HIS A 195 -1.66 1.67 -19.22
N PRO A 196 -0.44 2.24 -19.19
CA PRO A 196 0.40 2.48 -18.01
C PRO A 196 -0.12 3.58 -17.09
N TYR A 197 0.10 3.42 -15.78
CA TYR A 197 -0.20 4.44 -14.78
C TYR A 197 1.06 4.82 -14.01
N VAL A 198 1.10 6.02 -13.43
CA VAL A 198 2.14 6.45 -12.48
C VAL A 198 1.50 6.79 -11.15
N SER A 199 2.11 6.36 -10.05
CA SER A 199 1.62 6.62 -8.70
C SER A 199 2.68 7.22 -7.81
N PHE A 200 2.29 8.18 -6.98
CA PHE A 200 3.15 8.78 -5.97
C PHE A 200 2.32 9.41 -4.84
N TYR A 201 2.99 9.73 -3.74
CA TYR A 201 2.38 10.41 -2.59
C TYR A 201 2.52 11.93 -2.77
N THR A 202 1.43 12.65 -2.58
CA THR A 202 1.39 14.11 -2.50
C THR A 202 1.25 14.61 -1.05
N GLY A 203 1.13 13.67 -0.11
CA GLY A 203 1.01 13.94 1.31
C GLY A 203 1.08 12.66 2.14
N ARG A 204 1.47 12.79 3.40
CA ARG A 204 1.70 11.68 4.34
C ARG A 204 0.89 11.88 5.62
N GLY A 205 0.37 10.77 6.14
CA GLY A 205 -0.40 10.72 7.39
C GLY A 205 -1.91 10.79 7.16
N CYS A 206 -2.69 10.45 8.19
CA CYS A 206 -4.14 10.42 8.11
C CYS A 206 -4.79 10.86 9.42
N LYS A 207 -5.74 11.81 9.37
CA LYS A 207 -6.46 12.28 10.57
C LYS A 207 -7.38 11.21 11.18
N SER A 208 -7.75 10.18 10.41
CA SER A 208 -8.56 9.07 10.90
C SER A 208 -7.79 8.21 11.90
N ARG A 209 -8.52 7.58 12.83
CA ARG A 209 -7.96 6.73 13.90
C ARG A 209 -8.45 5.29 13.81
N CYS A 210 -8.57 4.78 12.59
CA CYS A 210 -9.00 3.41 12.33
C CYS A 210 -8.07 2.43 13.05
N THR A 211 -8.63 1.47 13.78
CA THR A 211 -7.85 0.58 14.66
C THR A 211 -6.88 -0.33 13.91
N PHE A 212 -7.19 -0.66 12.66
CA PHE A 212 -6.44 -1.59 11.82
C PHE A 212 -5.42 -0.91 10.86
N CYS A 213 -5.45 0.42 10.71
CA CYS A 213 -4.62 1.10 9.72
C CYS A 213 -3.14 1.13 10.13
N LEU A 214 -2.28 0.45 9.36
CA LEU A 214 -0.84 0.34 9.64
C LEU A 214 -0.10 1.69 9.53
N TRP A 215 -0.11 2.28 8.33
CA TRP A 215 0.69 3.47 7.99
C TRP A 215 0.63 4.64 8.98
N PRO A 216 -0.57 5.19 9.32
CA PRO A 216 -0.65 6.32 10.24
C PRO A 216 -0.31 5.95 11.70
N GLN A 217 -0.37 4.67 12.07
CA GLN A 217 -0.04 4.21 13.42
C GLN A 217 1.45 3.90 13.61
N THR A 218 2.20 3.63 12.52
CA THR A 218 3.59 3.13 12.63
C THR A 218 4.63 3.96 11.89
N ILE A 219 4.25 4.63 10.79
CA ILE A 219 5.17 5.39 9.94
C ILE A 219 4.78 6.87 9.88
N SER A 220 3.64 7.21 9.28
CA SER A 220 3.34 8.56 8.80
C SER A 220 2.61 9.46 9.81
N GLY A 221 2.13 8.88 10.91
CA GLY A 221 1.41 9.58 11.96
C GLY A 221 0.00 10.05 11.57
N HIS A 222 -0.68 10.69 12.54
CA HIS A 222 -2.08 11.13 12.38
C HIS A 222 -2.27 12.58 11.89
N LYS A 223 -1.16 13.27 11.60
CA LYS A 223 -1.21 14.61 10.98
C LYS A 223 -1.00 14.45 9.49
N TYR A 224 -2.04 14.75 8.71
CA TYR A 224 -1.94 14.78 7.24
C TYR A 224 -1.13 16.02 6.83
N ARG A 225 0.08 15.79 6.34
CA ARG A 225 1.04 16.80 5.87
C ARG A 225 1.14 16.66 4.36
N THR A 226 1.13 17.77 3.63
CA THR A 226 0.90 17.73 2.18
C THR A 226 1.81 18.67 1.43
N GLN A 227 2.12 18.33 0.19
CA GLN A 227 2.67 19.24 -0.81
C GLN A 227 1.62 20.26 -1.23
N SER A 228 2.06 21.46 -1.62
CA SER A 228 1.19 22.47 -2.20
C SER A 228 0.59 22.01 -3.55
N PRO A 229 -0.61 22.51 -3.93
CA PRO A 229 -1.21 22.23 -5.24
C PRO A 229 -0.27 22.50 -6.41
N GLU A 230 0.55 23.56 -6.33
CA GLU A 230 1.54 23.94 -7.34
C GLU A 230 2.64 22.89 -7.49
N THR A 231 3.19 22.39 -6.39
CA THR A 231 4.18 21.30 -6.40
C THR A 231 3.58 20.04 -7.04
N VAL A 232 2.35 19.68 -6.68
CA VAL A 232 1.68 18.51 -7.27
C VAL A 232 1.50 18.69 -8.77
N ALA A 233 1.04 19.86 -9.22
CA ALA A 233 0.89 20.16 -10.64
C ALA A 233 2.22 20.13 -11.39
N ALA A 234 3.31 20.61 -10.77
CA ALA A 234 4.66 20.57 -11.34
C ALA A 234 5.17 19.13 -11.50
N GLU A 235 4.93 18.26 -10.52
CA GLU A 235 5.26 16.83 -10.59
C GLU A 235 4.46 16.13 -11.70
N VAL A 236 3.17 16.45 -11.84
CA VAL A 236 2.34 15.93 -12.93
C VAL A 236 2.81 16.40 -14.31
N ALA A 237 3.17 17.68 -14.46
CA ALA A 237 3.74 18.18 -15.71
C ALA A 237 5.07 17.48 -16.04
N LYS A 238 5.88 17.14 -15.02
CA LYS A 238 7.09 16.34 -15.18
C LYS A 238 6.78 14.92 -15.64
N ILE A 239 5.74 14.26 -15.10
CA ILE A 239 5.27 12.94 -15.55
C ILE A 239 4.88 13.01 -17.04
N GLN A 240 4.08 13.99 -17.46
CA GLN A 240 3.69 14.13 -18.88
C GLN A 240 4.90 14.28 -19.81
N ARG A 241 5.94 15.01 -19.37
CA ARG A 241 7.17 15.20 -20.13
C ARG A 241 8.02 13.94 -20.20
N TYR A 242 8.15 13.21 -19.10
CA TYR A 242 9.04 12.05 -19.00
C TYR A 242 8.40 10.78 -19.55
N PHE A 243 7.08 10.67 -19.43
CA PHE A 243 6.31 9.47 -19.73
C PHE A 243 5.02 9.83 -20.48
N PRO A 244 5.11 10.31 -21.73
CA PRO A 244 3.94 10.71 -22.51
C PRO A 244 2.94 9.56 -22.77
N GLN A 245 3.34 8.30 -22.56
CA GLN A 245 2.49 7.12 -22.67
C GLN A 245 1.60 6.85 -21.46
N VAL A 246 1.77 7.59 -20.35
CA VAL A 246 0.96 7.43 -19.13
C VAL A 246 -0.49 7.77 -19.43
N LYS A 247 -1.40 6.83 -19.13
CA LYS A 247 -2.84 7.01 -19.32
C LYS A 247 -3.52 7.56 -18.06
N GLU A 248 -2.95 7.30 -16.89
CA GLU A 248 -3.54 7.71 -15.61
C GLU A 248 -2.49 7.98 -14.52
N ILE A 249 -2.78 8.97 -13.68
CA ILE A 249 -2.00 9.29 -12.49
C ILE A 249 -2.81 8.88 -11.25
N PHE A 250 -2.17 8.18 -10.30
CA PHE A 250 -2.78 7.79 -9.04
C PHE A 250 -2.10 8.50 -7.87
N PHE A 251 -2.85 9.29 -7.11
CA PHE A 251 -2.36 9.87 -5.86
C PHE A 251 -2.60 8.89 -4.71
N ASP A 252 -1.49 8.31 -4.24
CA ASP A 252 -1.50 7.25 -3.23
C ASP A 252 -1.41 7.79 -1.80
N ASP A 253 -1.89 9.00 -1.56
CA ASP A 253 -2.03 9.57 -0.22
C ASP A 253 -2.93 8.68 0.66
N ASP A 254 -2.69 8.68 1.98
CA ASP A 254 -3.54 7.93 2.92
C ASP A 254 -5.00 8.38 2.86
N THR A 255 -5.24 9.68 2.67
CA THR A 255 -6.58 10.24 2.46
C THR A 255 -6.46 11.59 1.74
N PHE A 256 -6.29 11.56 0.41
CA PHE A 256 -6.10 12.76 -0.42
C PHE A 256 -7.17 13.85 -0.16
N THR A 257 -8.42 13.41 -0.01
CA THR A 257 -9.60 14.27 0.08
C THR A 257 -9.85 14.86 1.47
N ASP A 258 -8.96 14.66 2.45
CA ASP A 258 -9.16 15.11 3.84
C ASP A 258 -8.87 16.60 4.04
N ASP A 259 -8.21 17.24 3.06
CA ASP A 259 -8.13 18.69 2.92
C ASP A 259 -8.91 19.12 1.68
N LYS A 260 -10.13 19.62 1.91
CA LYS A 260 -11.06 20.02 0.86
C LYS A 260 -10.48 21.15 -0.02
N SER A 261 -9.93 22.20 0.60
CA SER A 261 -9.46 23.37 -0.15
C SER A 261 -8.32 22.98 -1.07
N ARG A 262 -7.34 22.25 -0.52
CA ARG A 262 -6.23 21.72 -1.30
C ARG A 262 -6.69 20.79 -2.40
N THR A 263 -7.62 19.88 -2.12
CA THR A 263 -8.17 18.93 -3.11
C THR A 263 -8.77 19.65 -4.31
N GLU A 264 -9.59 20.68 -4.07
CA GLU A 264 -10.25 21.44 -5.12
C GLU A 264 -9.26 22.27 -5.94
N GLU A 265 -8.26 22.87 -5.29
CA GLU A 265 -7.22 23.65 -5.96
C GLU A 265 -6.31 22.76 -6.83
N THR A 266 -5.81 21.65 -6.27
CA THR A 266 -5.04 20.65 -7.00
C THR A 266 -5.84 20.14 -8.20
N ALA A 267 -7.11 19.76 -8.02
CA ALA A 267 -7.96 19.32 -9.11
C ALA A 267 -8.00 20.35 -10.25
N ARG A 268 -8.26 21.63 -9.96
CA ARG A 268 -8.29 22.69 -10.98
C ARG A 268 -6.96 22.85 -11.72
N LEU A 269 -5.83 22.72 -11.04
CA LEU A 269 -4.52 22.76 -11.69
C LEU A 269 -4.30 21.56 -12.61
N LEU A 270 -4.68 20.36 -12.18
CA LEU A 270 -4.62 19.15 -13.02
C LEU A 270 -5.54 19.25 -14.24
N GLY A 271 -6.71 19.87 -14.10
CA GLY A 271 -7.63 20.14 -15.21
C GLY A 271 -6.98 20.99 -16.31
N LYS A 272 -6.14 21.96 -15.95
CA LYS A 272 -5.36 22.76 -16.92
C LYS A 272 -4.31 21.93 -17.67
N LEU A 273 -3.81 20.86 -17.06
CA LEU A 273 -2.86 19.92 -17.67
C LEU A 273 -3.56 18.85 -18.52
N GLY A 274 -4.89 18.72 -18.42
CA GLY A 274 -5.68 17.79 -19.22
C GLY A 274 -5.40 16.32 -18.90
N VAL A 275 -5.02 16.00 -17.66
CA VAL A 275 -4.68 14.63 -17.24
C VAL A 275 -5.87 13.88 -16.68
N THR A 276 -5.88 12.56 -16.88
CA THR A 276 -6.76 11.63 -16.16
C THR A 276 -6.09 11.23 -14.86
N TRP A 277 -6.82 11.32 -13.75
CA TRP A 277 -6.27 10.96 -12.44
C TRP A 277 -7.27 10.28 -11.52
N SER A 278 -6.71 9.65 -10.49
CA SER A 278 -7.41 8.90 -9.45
C SER A 278 -6.73 9.07 -8.11
N CYS A 279 -7.46 8.83 -7.02
CA CYS A 279 -6.91 8.92 -5.67
C CYS A 279 -7.65 8.02 -4.67
N ASN A 280 -7.02 7.82 -3.51
CA ASN A 280 -7.71 7.31 -2.32
C ASN A 280 -8.67 8.37 -1.75
N ALA A 281 -9.84 7.92 -1.31
CA ALA A 281 -10.82 8.77 -0.65
C ALA A 281 -11.57 8.03 0.47
N LYS A 282 -12.05 8.81 1.43
CA LYS A 282 -13.03 8.36 2.41
C LYS A 282 -14.43 8.61 1.84
N ALA A 283 -15.41 7.74 2.14
CA ALA A 283 -16.77 7.81 1.58
C ALA A 283 -17.64 8.95 2.16
N ASN A 284 -17.09 10.16 2.28
CA ASN A 284 -17.71 11.34 2.86
C ASN A 284 -17.36 12.65 2.12
N VAL A 285 -16.82 12.56 0.90
CA VAL A 285 -16.52 13.74 0.09
C VAL A 285 -17.83 14.39 -0.36
N PRO A 286 -18.03 15.72 -0.15
CA PRO A 286 -19.25 16.40 -0.58
C PRO A 286 -19.43 16.40 -2.10
N TYR A 287 -20.68 16.41 -2.57
CA TYR A 287 -21.05 16.47 -3.98
C TYR A 287 -20.31 17.56 -4.76
N GLU A 288 -20.23 18.79 -4.23
CA GLU A 288 -19.58 19.91 -4.93
C GLU A 288 -18.09 19.68 -5.16
N THR A 289 -17.40 19.10 -4.18
CA THR A 289 -15.98 18.74 -4.31
C THR A 289 -15.81 17.61 -5.31
N LEU A 290 -16.66 16.57 -5.27
CA LEU A 290 -16.66 15.50 -6.26
C LEU A 290 -16.87 16.04 -7.68
N LYS A 291 -17.79 17.00 -7.84
CA LYS A 291 -18.05 17.66 -9.12
C LYS A 291 -16.81 18.40 -9.63
N ILE A 292 -16.16 19.20 -8.78
CA ILE A 292 -14.91 19.90 -9.13
C ILE A 292 -13.84 18.90 -9.54
N MET A 293 -13.63 17.82 -8.78
CA MET A 293 -12.65 16.79 -9.13
C MET A 293 -12.98 16.15 -10.48
N LYS A 294 -14.25 15.78 -10.70
CA LYS A 294 -14.70 15.16 -11.95
C LYS A 294 -14.52 16.06 -13.17
N ASP A 295 -14.92 17.32 -13.05
CA ASP A 295 -14.79 18.32 -14.12
C ASP A 295 -13.32 18.57 -14.50
N ASN A 296 -12.38 18.22 -13.62
CA ASN A 296 -10.95 18.43 -13.81
C ASN A 296 -10.15 17.11 -13.86
N GLY A 297 -10.74 16.05 -14.43
CA GLY A 297 -10.00 14.85 -14.84
C GLY A 297 -10.06 13.66 -13.88
N LEU A 298 -10.76 13.78 -12.74
CA LEU A 298 -10.95 12.61 -11.86
C LEU A 298 -11.78 11.53 -12.56
N ARG A 299 -11.22 10.32 -12.64
CA ARG A 299 -11.88 9.16 -13.23
C ARG A 299 -12.40 8.19 -12.17
N LEU A 300 -11.56 7.80 -11.22
CA LEU A 300 -11.85 6.77 -10.22
C LEU A 300 -11.42 7.17 -8.81
N LEU A 301 -12.22 6.77 -7.82
CA LEU A 301 -11.88 6.83 -6.40
C LEU A 301 -11.68 5.42 -5.84
N LEU A 302 -10.57 5.22 -5.12
CA LEU A 302 -10.38 4.06 -4.26
C LEU A 302 -10.97 4.40 -2.88
N VAL A 303 -12.02 3.68 -2.48
CA VAL A 303 -12.84 4.06 -1.34
C VAL A 303 -12.88 2.95 -0.28
N GLY A 304 -12.36 3.28 0.90
CA GLY A 304 -12.44 2.42 2.08
C GLY A 304 -13.79 2.49 2.76
N TYR A 305 -14.69 1.57 2.39
CA TYR A 305 -15.97 1.34 3.09
C TYR A 305 -15.77 0.44 4.31
N GLU A 306 -14.91 -0.56 4.18
CA GLU A 306 -14.56 -1.60 5.15
C GLU A 306 -15.71 -2.56 5.46
N THR A 307 -16.89 -2.08 5.84
CA THR A 307 -18.02 -2.89 6.27
C THR A 307 -19.35 -2.16 6.03
N GLY A 308 -20.43 -2.91 5.86
CA GLY A 308 -21.80 -2.39 5.78
C GLY A 308 -22.48 -2.28 7.15
N SER A 309 -21.83 -2.73 8.21
CA SER A 309 -22.38 -2.72 9.57
C SER A 309 -21.93 -1.48 10.34
N GLN A 310 -22.89 -0.68 10.81
CA GLN A 310 -22.59 0.54 11.57
C GLN A 310 -21.89 0.22 12.90
N GLN A 311 -22.21 -0.90 13.53
CA GLN A 311 -21.57 -1.34 14.77
C GLN A 311 -20.09 -1.66 14.55
N ILE A 312 -19.75 -2.37 13.47
CA ILE A 312 -18.36 -2.69 13.13
C ILE A 312 -17.57 -1.42 12.78
N LEU A 313 -18.18 -0.45 12.08
CA LEU A 313 -17.55 0.86 11.84
C LEU A 313 -17.19 1.60 13.15
N PHE A 314 -18.02 1.46 14.19
CA PHE A 314 -17.73 2.01 15.52
C PHE A 314 -16.60 1.27 16.21
N ASN A 315 -16.64 -0.07 16.20
CA ASN A 315 -15.60 -0.92 16.80
C ASN A 315 -14.21 -0.58 16.24
N ILE A 316 -14.12 -0.35 14.92
CA ILE A 316 -12.86 -0.05 14.24
C ILE A 316 -12.54 1.45 14.20
N LYS A 317 -13.37 2.31 14.79
CA LYS A 317 -13.19 3.78 14.83
C LYS A 317 -12.99 4.40 13.44
N LYS A 318 -13.69 3.90 12.41
CA LYS A 318 -13.60 4.45 11.04
C LYS A 318 -14.06 5.91 10.98
N GLY A 319 -14.91 6.32 11.91
CA GLY A 319 -15.52 7.66 11.95
C GLY A 319 -16.36 7.89 10.70
N MET A 320 -17.20 6.91 10.36
CA MET A 320 -18.04 6.89 9.17
C MET A 320 -19.44 6.41 9.51
N ARG A 321 -20.37 6.83 8.67
CA ARG A 321 -21.80 6.70 8.87
C ARG A 321 -22.39 6.12 7.57
N ILE A 322 -23.07 4.97 7.66
CA ILE A 322 -23.45 4.15 6.48
C ILE A 322 -24.30 4.95 5.50
N GLU A 323 -25.19 5.81 6.00
CA GLU A 323 -26.01 6.67 5.15
C GLU A 323 -25.19 7.69 4.36
N PHE A 324 -24.13 8.25 4.93
CA PHE A 324 -23.23 9.13 4.20
C PHE A 324 -22.45 8.37 3.12
N ALA A 325 -22.02 7.15 3.42
CA ALA A 325 -21.37 6.28 2.43
C ALA A 325 -22.32 5.95 1.26
N ARG A 326 -23.62 5.72 1.52
CA ARG A 326 -24.65 5.53 0.48
C ARG A 326 -24.83 6.77 -0.37
N GLN A 327 -24.98 7.94 0.27
CA GLN A 327 -25.17 9.21 -0.44
C GLN A 327 -23.93 9.55 -1.30
N PHE A 328 -22.73 9.42 -0.74
CA PHE A 328 -21.47 9.60 -1.46
C PHE A 328 -21.37 8.70 -2.70
N THR A 329 -21.80 7.43 -2.58
CA THR A 329 -21.79 6.51 -3.72
C THR A 329 -22.78 6.93 -4.80
N ALA A 330 -24.00 7.33 -4.40
CA ALA A 330 -25.01 7.84 -5.31
C ALA A 330 -24.54 9.10 -6.06
N ASP A 331 -23.86 10.01 -5.35
CA ASP A 331 -23.27 11.22 -5.91
C ASP A 331 -22.18 10.91 -6.94
N CYS A 332 -21.28 9.97 -6.63
CA CYS A 332 -20.27 9.49 -7.55
C CYS A 332 -20.90 8.88 -8.82
N HIS A 333 -21.95 8.06 -8.67
CA HIS A 333 -22.68 7.48 -9.80
C HIS A 333 -23.35 8.55 -10.66
N LYS A 334 -23.99 9.54 -10.05
CA LYS A 334 -24.61 10.67 -10.74
C LYS A 334 -23.58 11.47 -11.57
N LEU A 335 -22.36 11.60 -11.07
CA LEU A 335 -21.26 12.31 -11.73
C LEU A 335 -20.46 11.43 -12.72
N GLY A 336 -20.74 10.12 -12.78
CA GLY A 336 -19.94 9.18 -13.60
C GLY A 336 -18.51 9.02 -13.10
N ILE A 337 -18.30 9.11 -11.78
CA ILE A 337 -17.04 8.77 -11.11
C ILE A 337 -17.05 7.26 -10.83
N LYS A 338 -16.01 6.55 -11.25
CA LYS A 338 -15.86 5.12 -10.97
C LYS A 338 -15.41 4.93 -9.51
N ILE A 339 -15.84 3.84 -8.88
CA ILE A 339 -15.46 3.50 -7.51
C ILE A 339 -14.81 2.11 -7.48
N HIS A 340 -13.59 2.03 -6.96
CA HIS A 340 -13.04 0.79 -6.44
C HIS A 340 -13.32 0.73 -4.94
N GLY A 341 -14.26 -0.12 -4.52
CA GLY A 341 -14.67 -0.23 -3.11
C GLY A 341 -13.85 -1.27 -2.36
N THR A 342 -13.28 -0.91 -1.21
CA THR A 342 -12.56 -1.86 -0.36
C THR A 342 -13.38 -2.25 0.86
N PHE A 343 -13.39 -3.55 1.16
CA PHE A 343 -14.08 -4.17 2.28
C PHE A 343 -13.14 -5.10 3.05
N ILE A 344 -13.42 -5.32 4.32
CA ILE A 344 -12.64 -6.16 5.22
C ILE A 344 -13.58 -7.13 5.93
N VAL A 345 -13.23 -8.42 5.90
CA VAL A 345 -13.92 -9.51 6.61
C VAL A 345 -13.06 -9.95 7.81
N GLY A 346 -13.69 -10.29 8.92
CA GLY A 346 -13.07 -10.67 10.19
C GLY A 346 -12.70 -9.49 11.08
N LEU A 347 -13.37 -8.33 10.95
CA LEU A 347 -13.13 -7.18 11.84
C LEU A 347 -13.63 -7.45 13.28
N PRO A 348 -13.10 -6.76 14.30
CA PRO A 348 -13.53 -6.97 15.69
C PRO A 348 -15.04 -6.84 15.90
N GLY A 349 -15.63 -7.92 16.44
CA GLY A 349 -17.06 -8.03 16.72
C GLY A 349 -17.91 -8.43 15.51
N GLU A 350 -17.31 -8.78 14.38
CA GLU A 350 -18.03 -9.27 13.21
C GLU A 350 -18.66 -10.65 13.50
N THR A 351 -19.93 -10.77 13.14
CA THR A 351 -20.73 -12.01 13.14
C THR A 351 -21.19 -12.33 11.71
N GLN A 352 -21.76 -13.53 11.51
CA GLN A 352 -22.36 -13.91 10.22
C GLN A 352 -23.44 -12.90 9.76
N GLU A 353 -24.24 -12.36 10.69
CA GLU A 353 -25.25 -11.35 10.38
C GLU A 353 -24.64 -10.03 9.90
N THR A 354 -23.56 -9.56 10.53
CA THR A 354 -22.89 -8.32 10.12
C THR A 354 -22.07 -8.49 8.84
N LEU A 355 -21.59 -9.70 8.56
CA LEU A 355 -21.03 -10.05 7.25
C LEU A 355 -22.12 -9.98 6.18
N GLU A 356 -23.31 -10.50 6.46
CA GLU A 356 -24.46 -10.41 5.55
C GLU A 356 -24.91 -8.96 5.31
N GLU A 357 -24.92 -8.11 6.35
CA GLU A 357 -25.11 -6.66 6.21
C GLU A 357 -24.10 -6.04 5.25
N THR A 358 -22.83 -6.44 5.37
CA THR A 358 -21.74 -5.95 4.52
C THR A 358 -21.90 -6.38 3.06
N ILE A 359 -22.23 -7.65 2.81
CA ILE A 359 -22.46 -8.16 1.46
C ILE A 359 -23.64 -7.42 0.82
N ARG A 360 -24.78 -7.29 1.53
CA ARG A 360 -25.95 -6.56 1.03
C ARG A 360 -25.64 -5.10 0.76
N PHE A 361 -24.93 -4.43 1.67
CA PHE A 361 -24.49 -3.05 1.49
C PHE A 361 -23.63 -2.87 0.23
N ALA A 362 -22.64 -3.72 0.02
CA ALA A 362 -21.81 -3.68 -1.18
C ALA A 362 -22.63 -3.92 -2.45
N GLN A 363 -23.59 -4.85 -2.41
CA GLN A 363 -24.50 -5.11 -3.52
C GLN A 363 -25.38 -3.88 -3.84
N ASP A 364 -25.89 -3.20 -2.82
CA ASP A 364 -26.75 -2.02 -2.96
C ASP A 364 -26.00 -0.83 -3.55
N ILE A 365 -24.84 -0.48 -2.99
CA ILE A 365 -24.07 0.67 -3.44
C ILE A 365 -23.36 0.38 -4.78
N ASN A 366 -23.20 -0.90 -5.13
CA ASN A 366 -22.71 -1.38 -6.42
C ASN A 366 -21.46 -0.65 -6.98
N PRO A 367 -20.29 -0.72 -6.30
CA PRO A 367 -19.07 -0.12 -6.83
C PRO A 367 -18.69 -0.70 -8.21
N HIS A 368 -17.87 0.03 -8.95
CA HIS A 368 -17.41 -0.42 -10.27
C HIS A 368 -16.60 -1.72 -10.16
N THR A 369 -15.70 -1.80 -9.18
CA THR A 369 -14.98 -3.02 -8.78
C THR A 369 -14.84 -3.04 -7.26
N ILE A 370 -14.57 -4.22 -6.69
CA ILE A 370 -14.33 -4.36 -5.24
C ILE A 370 -13.03 -5.11 -4.95
N GLN A 371 -12.43 -4.81 -3.80
CA GLN A 371 -11.42 -5.63 -3.13
C GLN A 371 -11.96 -6.03 -1.76
N VAL A 372 -11.94 -7.31 -1.44
CA VAL A 372 -12.33 -7.86 -0.13
C VAL A 372 -11.08 -8.46 0.52
N SER A 373 -10.68 -7.91 1.66
CA SER A 373 -9.50 -8.34 2.40
C SER A 373 -9.91 -9.05 3.70
N LEU A 374 -9.02 -9.86 4.27
CA LEU A 374 -9.18 -10.34 5.63
C LEU A 374 -8.60 -9.31 6.61
N ALA A 375 -9.19 -9.18 7.79
CA ALA A 375 -8.63 -8.37 8.85
C ALA A 375 -7.26 -8.94 9.25
N ALA A 376 -6.25 -8.08 9.22
CA ALA A 376 -4.89 -8.43 9.58
C ALA A 376 -4.45 -7.59 10.78
N ALA A 377 -4.10 -8.27 11.86
CA ALA A 377 -3.59 -7.65 13.07
C ALA A 377 -2.08 -7.39 12.90
N TYR A 378 -1.71 -6.30 12.22
CA TYR A 378 -0.31 -5.94 12.06
C TYR A 378 0.30 -5.45 13.38
N PRO A 379 1.49 -5.92 13.78
CA PRO A 379 2.21 -5.38 14.95
C PRO A 379 2.30 -3.86 14.93
N GLY A 380 2.19 -3.25 16.11
CA GLY A 380 2.14 -1.79 16.32
C GLY A 380 0.75 -1.15 16.16
N THR A 381 -0.22 -1.84 15.54
CA THR A 381 -1.60 -1.32 15.43
C THR A 381 -2.41 -1.54 16.72
N PHE A 382 -3.45 -0.74 16.92
CA PHE A 382 -4.41 -0.94 18.00
C PHE A 382 -5.13 -2.29 17.88
N LEU A 383 -5.48 -2.72 16.66
CA LEU A 383 -6.07 -4.03 16.40
C LEU A 383 -5.18 -5.17 16.91
N TYR A 384 -3.86 -5.10 16.70
CA TYR A 384 -2.93 -6.10 17.20
C TYR A 384 -2.89 -6.17 18.72
N ARG A 385 -2.86 -5.02 19.41
CA ARG A 385 -2.95 -4.99 20.88
C ARG A 385 -4.26 -5.61 21.39
N GLN A 386 -5.39 -5.26 20.78
CA GLN A 386 -6.67 -5.88 21.13
C GLN A 386 -6.65 -7.40 20.91
N ALA A 387 -6.09 -7.86 19.79
CA ALA A 387 -6.01 -9.27 19.49
C ALA A 387 -5.14 -10.04 20.49
N GLN A 388 -4.04 -9.46 20.97
CA GLN A 388 -3.21 -10.03 22.03
C GLN A 388 -3.95 -10.08 23.37
N GLU A 389 -4.55 -8.96 23.80
CA GLU A 389 -5.25 -8.84 25.08
C GLU A 389 -6.45 -9.78 25.19
N ASN A 390 -7.14 -10.05 24.07
CA ASN A 390 -8.33 -10.88 24.03
C ASN A 390 -8.07 -12.31 23.53
N GLY A 391 -6.81 -12.68 23.22
CA GLY A 391 -6.46 -14.01 22.74
C GLY A 391 -7.02 -14.37 21.36
N TRP A 392 -7.16 -13.38 20.46
CA TRP A 392 -7.70 -13.58 19.10
C TRP A 392 -6.63 -14.00 18.08
N LEU A 393 -5.35 -13.92 18.42
CA LEU A 393 -4.27 -14.32 17.53
C LEU A 393 -4.15 -15.84 17.49
N ARG A 394 -4.38 -16.43 16.32
CA ARG A 394 -4.16 -17.86 16.08
C ARG A 394 -2.66 -18.15 16.16
N ASN A 395 -2.26 -19.13 16.99
CA ASN A 395 -0.90 -19.67 17.17
C ASN A 395 0.21 -18.64 16.90
N ASN A 396 0.81 -18.08 17.96
CA ASN A 396 1.87 -17.04 17.99
C ASN A 396 3.05 -17.15 16.99
N GLU A 397 3.09 -18.17 16.14
CA GLU A 397 4.13 -18.55 15.18
C GLU A 397 3.70 -18.49 13.70
N GLN A 398 2.39 -18.36 13.36
CA GLN A 398 1.94 -18.30 11.97
C GLN A 398 1.81 -16.84 11.50
N GLY A 399 2.57 -16.48 10.46
CA GLY A 399 2.64 -15.11 9.91
C GLY A 399 1.31 -14.58 9.34
N LEU A 400 1.32 -13.37 8.76
CA LEU A 400 0.12 -12.74 8.18
C LEU A 400 -0.27 -13.31 6.80
N VAL A 401 0.61 -14.10 6.21
CA VAL A 401 0.55 -14.57 4.82
C VAL A 401 1.07 -16.01 4.77
N ALA A 402 0.41 -16.88 4.00
CA ALA A 402 0.89 -18.23 3.74
C ALA A 402 2.16 -18.22 2.88
N GLY A 403 2.91 -19.33 2.84
CA GLY A 403 4.17 -19.44 2.08
C GLY A 403 4.06 -19.21 0.55
N ASN A 404 2.84 -19.14 0.00
CA ASN A 404 2.58 -18.81 -1.40
C ASN A 404 2.12 -17.35 -1.62
N GLY A 405 2.11 -16.52 -0.57
CA GLY A 405 1.70 -15.13 -0.64
C GLY A 405 0.25 -14.81 -0.36
N LEU A 406 -0.61 -15.81 -0.21
CA LEU A 406 -2.02 -15.54 0.05
C LEU A 406 -2.22 -15.12 1.49
N GLN A 407 -3.06 -14.10 1.70
CA GLN A 407 -3.45 -13.67 3.03
C GLN A 407 -4.15 -14.81 3.76
N ILE A 408 -3.72 -15.06 5.00
CA ILE A 408 -4.39 -15.94 5.96
C ILE A 408 -5.07 -15.07 7.01
N SER A 409 -6.23 -15.49 7.52
CA SER A 409 -6.81 -14.77 8.66
C SER A 409 -5.92 -14.97 9.90
N SER A 410 -5.33 -13.90 10.41
CA SER A 410 -4.55 -13.97 11.66
C SER A 410 -5.45 -13.99 12.91
N LEU A 411 -6.77 -13.88 12.71
CA LEU A 411 -7.75 -13.63 13.75
C LEU A 411 -8.79 -14.75 13.83
N GLU A 412 -9.16 -15.05 15.07
CA GLU A 412 -10.25 -15.95 15.43
C GLU A 412 -11.00 -15.37 16.64
N TYR A 413 -12.32 -15.54 16.65
CA TYR A 413 -13.19 -15.07 17.72
C TYR A 413 -13.96 -16.25 18.31
N PRO A 414 -14.38 -16.19 19.59
CA PRO A 414 -15.17 -17.27 20.21
C PRO A 414 -16.48 -17.62 19.49
N HIS A 415 -16.99 -16.69 18.68
CA HIS A 415 -18.26 -16.80 17.94
C HIS A 415 -18.08 -16.76 16.42
N LEU A 416 -16.85 -16.66 15.92
CA LEU A 416 -16.55 -16.62 14.50
C LEU A 416 -15.15 -17.19 14.27
N SER A 417 -15.12 -18.41 13.74
CA SER A 417 -13.87 -19.14 13.48
C SER A 417 -13.09 -18.53 12.31
N HIS A 418 -11.80 -18.86 12.24
CA HIS A 418 -10.95 -18.48 11.11
C HIS A 418 -11.48 -19.01 9.76
N GLU A 419 -12.00 -20.24 9.75
CA GLU A 419 -12.54 -20.89 8.55
C GLU A 419 -13.77 -20.12 8.05
N GLU A 420 -14.70 -19.75 8.94
CA GLU A 420 -15.86 -18.93 8.59
C GLU A 420 -15.46 -17.54 8.05
N ILE A 421 -14.44 -16.90 8.64
CA ILE A 421 -13.89 -15.63 8.14
C ILE A 421 -13.35 -15.79 6.71
N PHE A 422 -12.62 -16.88 6.46
CA PHE A 422 -12.02 -17.16 5.18
C PHE A 422 -13.07 -17.49 4.10
N GLU A 423 -14.05 -18.33 4.42
CA GLU A 423 -15.19 -18.65 3.56
C GLU A 423 -16.05 -17.42 3.27
N GLY A 424 -16.20 -16.54 4.27
CA GLY A 424 -16.93 -15.28 4.15
C GLY A 424 -16.41 -14.40 3.01
N LEU A 425 -15.09 -14.36 2.80
CA LEU A 425 -14.47 -13.65 1.69
C LEU A 425 -14.86 -14.24 0.33
N SER A 426 -14.79 -15.57 0.17
CA SER A 426 -15.19 -16.25 -1.08
C SER A 426 -16.66 -16.02 -1.39
N THR A 427 -17.51 -16.18 -0.37
CA THR A 427 -18.96 -15.92 -0.45
C THR A 427 -19.25 -14.48 -0.87
N PHE A 428 -18.54 -13.51 -0.29
CA PHE A 428 -18.68 -12.10 -0.64
C PHE A 428 -18.42 -11.89 -2.14
N TYR A 429 -17.27 -12.34 -2.64
CA TYR A 429 -16.93 -12.16 -4.05
C TYR A 429 -17.95 -12.81 -4.99
N LYS A 430 -18.33 -14.07 -4.73
CA LYS A 430 -19.34 -14.80 -5.52
C LYS A 430 -20.66 -14.03 -5.56
N ARG A 431 -21.15 -13.60 -4.40
CA ARG A 431 -22.43 -12.87 -4.28
C ARG A 431 -22.38 -11.47 -4.86
N PHE A 432 -21.22 -10.82 -4.94
CA PHE A 432 -21.11 -9.51 -5.57
C PHE A 432 -21.01 -9.61 -7.10
N TYR A 433 -20.11 -10.44 -7.62
CA TYR A 433 -19.79 -10.49 -9.06
C TYR A 433 -20.77 -11.34 -9.87
N PHE A 434 -21.36 -12.40 -9.32
CA PHE A 434 -22.27 -13.28 -10.07
C PHE A 434 -23.74 -12.82 -10.09
N ARG A 435 -24.00 -11.54 -9.78
CA ARG A 435 -25.34 -10.96 -9.93
C ARG A 435 -25.63 -10.66 -11.40
N PRO A 436 -26.85 -10.90 -11.90
CA PRO A 436 -27.20 -10.63 -13.30
C PRO A 436 -26.88 -9.20 -13.74
N ARG A 437 -27.17 -8.21 -12.90
CA ARG A 437 -26.84 -6.81 -13.15
C ARG A 437 -25.33 -6.59 -13.33
N LYS A 438 -24.50 -7.17 -12.44
CA LYS A 438 -23.05 -6.96 -12.48
C LYS A 438 -22.39 -7.67 -13.66
N ILE A 439 -22.84 -8.89 -13.96
CA ILE A 439 -22.44 -9.62 -15.18
C ILE A 439 -22.81 -8.81 -16.42
N GLY A 440 -24.02 -8.22 -16.46
CA GLY A 440 -24.47 -7.36 -17.55
C GLY A 440 -23.57 -6.14 -17.74
N GLU A 441 -23.21 -5.44 -16.66
CA GLU A 441 -22.27 -4.31 -16.68
C GLU A 441 -20.90 -4.71 -17.27
N ILE A 442 -20.32 -5.82 -16.79
CA ILE A 442 -19.01 -6.30 -17.26
C ILE A 442 -19.07 -6.71 -18.74
N THR A 443 -20.11 -7.46 -19.13
CA THR A 443 -20.28 -7.91 -20.52
C THR A 443 -20.48 -6.72 -21.46
N TRP A 444 -21.24 -5.71 -21.03
CA TRP A 444 -21.45 -4.49 -21.79
C TRP A 444 -20.16 -3.68 -21.99
N GLU A 445 -19.31 -3.58 -20.97
CA GLU A 445 -17.99 -2.97 -21.10
C GLU A 445 -17.09 -3.73 -22.08
N MET A 446 -17.09 -5.06 -22.01
CA MET A 446 -16.32 -5.91 -22.92
C MET A 446 -16.77 -5.69 -24.37
N MET A 447 -18.08 -5.67 -24.65
CA MET A 447 -18.59 -5.45 -26.01
C MET A 447 -18.20 -4.09 -26.61
N ARG A 448 -17.90 -3.09 -25.78
CA ARG A 448 -17.53 -1.74 -26.24
C ARG A 448 -16.05 -1.54 -26.49
N SER A 449 -15.18 -2.40 -25.98
CA SER A 449 -13.73 -2.26 -26.14
C SER A 449 -13.04 -3.62 -26.18
N TRP A 450 -12.30 -3.86 -27.28
CA TRP A 450 -11.48 -5.06 -27.42
C TRP A 450 -10.32 -5.10 -26.41
N GLU A 451 -9.75 -3.94 -26.07
CA GLU A 451 -8.73 -3.83 -25.02
C GLU A 451 -9.33 -4.24 -23.65
N MET A 452 -10.53 -3.75 -23.33
CA MET A 452 -11.24 -4.16 -22.12
C MET A 452 -11.60 -5.65 -22.13
N THR A 453 -12.00 -6.21 -23.27
CA THR A 453 -12.28 -7.65 -23.40
C THR A 453 -11.05 -8.49 -23.06
N LYS A 454 -9.90 -8.21 -23.68
CA LYS A 454 -8.64 -8.91 -23.38
C LYS A 454 -8.28 -8.81 -21.91
N ARG A 455 -8.39 -7.61 -21.34
CA ARG A 455 -8.10 -7.34 -19.93
C ARG A 455 -9.01 -8.15 -19.00
N ARG A 456 -10.33 -8.07 -19.18
CA ARG A 456 -11.31 -8.77 -18.34
C ARG A 456 -11.21 -10.28 -18.44
N LEU A 457 -10.89 -10.82 -19.62
CA LEU A 457 -10.65 -12.25 -19.77
C LEU A 457 -9.43 -12.71 -18.98
N ARG A 458 -8.32 -11.96 -19.04
CA ARG A 458 -7.11 -12.24 -18.23
C ARG A 458 -7.40 -12.17 -16.73
N GLU A 459 -8.01 -11.06 -16.29
CA GLU A 459 -8.41 -10.85 -14.89
C GLU A 459 -9.37 -11.94 -14.40
N GLY A 460 -10.32 -12.36 -15.25
CA GLY A 460 -11.24 -13.45 -14.95
C GLY A 460 -10.53 -14.78 -14.74
N VAL A 461 -9.58 -15.14 -15.62
CA VAL A 461 -8.78 -16.38 -15.48
C VAL A 461 -7.95 -16.36 -14.19
N GLU A 462 -7.29 -15.24 -13.88
CA GLU A 462 -6.52 -15.08 -12.63
C GLU A 462 -7.43 -15.20 -11.39
N PHE A 463 -8.59 -14.54 -11.43
CA PHE A 463 -9.58 -14.57 -10.36
C PHE A 463 -10.16 -15.98 -10.14
N PHE A 464 -10.51 -16.73 -11.19
CA PHE A 464 -10.98 -18.11 -11.04
C PHE A 464 -9.90 -19.04 -10.48
N ARG A 465 -8.63 -18.89 -10.90
CA ARG A 465 -7.52 -19.62 -10.29
C ARG A 465 -7.38 -19.29 -8.82
N PHE A 466 -7.52 -18.01 -8.45
CA PHE A 466 -7.48 -17.56 -7.07
C PHE A 466 -8.59 -18.20 -6.22
N LEU A 467 -9.84 -18.24 -6.71
CA LEU A 467 -10.94 -18.89 -6.01
C LEU A 467 -10.69 -20.39 -5.82
N ASN A 468 -10.25 -21.10 -6.86
CA ASN A 468 -9.98 -22.54 -6.78
C ASN A 468 -8.83 -22.86 -5.80
N GLN A 469 -7.75 -22.08 -5.81
CA GLN A 469 -6.62 -22.27 -4.88
C GLN A 469 -7.02 -22.08 -3.41
N ARG A 470 -8.13 -21.39 -3.14
CA ARG A 470 -8.69 -21.23 -1.80
C ARG A 470 -9.67 -22.35 -1.43
N GLU A 471 -10.43 -22.87 -2.38
CA GLU A 471 -11.34 -24.01 -2.14
C GLU A 471 -10.60 -25.31 -1.80
N ASP A 472 -9.40 -25.52 -2.36
CA ASP A 472 -8.57 -26.70 -2.03
C ASP A 472 -7.92 -26.65 -0.62
N ARG A 473 -8.17 -25.58 0.16
CA ARG A 473 -7.46 -25.29 1.43
C ARG A 473 -8.36 -24.84 2.58
N ALA A 474 -9.67 -24.72 2.34
CA ALA A 474 -10.70 -24.78 3.39
C ALA A 474 -10.97 -26.26 3.68
#